data_AF-A0A623TH52-F1
#
_entry.id   AF-A0A623TH52-F1
#
_cell.length_a   1.000
_cell.length_b   1.000
_cell.length_c   1.000
_cell.angle_alpha   90.00
_cell.angle_beta   90.00
_cell.angle_gamma   90.00
#
_symmetry.space_group_name_H-M   'P 1'
#
loop_
_entity.id
_entity.type
_entity.pdbx_description
1 polymer ?
#
loop_
_entity_poly.entity_id
_entity_poly.type
_entity_poly.pdbx_seq_one_letter_code
_entity_poly.pdbx_strand_id
1 'polypeptide(L)'
;MKLSDFDFRIWDKNYTGCDNKNCKCQSNFIYGEEAKIRLSEFNNDAEIELWTGYFDKNGTKIYENDILEYEPLEELYHITRDNTYKMFKIEIFSKNFNNKIYKRKAEPDISFLKVFKSEKNMKVIGNIHENAELLK
;
A
#
# COMPACT_ATOMS: atom_id res chain seq x y z
N MET A 1 -3.42 -4.63 -21.90
CA MET A 1 -2.21 -4.15 -21.21
C MET A 1 -1.02 -4.94 -21.71
N LYS A 2 0.12 -4.30 -21.94
CA LYS A 2 1.39 -5.03 -22.13
C LYS A 2 2.00 -5.33 -20.76
N LEU A 3 2.90 -6.32 -20.69
CA LEU A 3 3.63 -6.62 -19.45
C LEU A 3 4.49 -5.42 -18.97
N SER A 4 4.91 -4.57 -19.90
CA SER A 4 5.57 -3.29 -19.61
C SER A 4 4.68 -2.30 -18.87
N ASP A 5 3.37 -2.40 -19.05
CA ASP A 5 2.39 -1.47 -18.51
C ASP A 5 1.79 -1.99 -17.18
N PHE A 6 2.15 -3.21 -16.77
CA PHE A 6 1.70 -3.84 -15.54
C PHE A 6 2.75 -3.69 -14.45
N ASP A 7 2.37 -3.03 -13.35
CA ASP A 7 3.25 -2.74 -12.22
C ASP A 7 2.60 -3.24 -10.93
N PHE A 8 3.35 -4.03 -10.20
CA PHE A 8 2.95 -4.66 -8.96
C PHE A 8 4.18 -4.95 -8.12
N ARG A 9 3.95 -5.23 -6.84
CA ARG A 9 4.92 -5.85 -5.94
C ARG A 9 4.35 -7.14 -5.38
N ILE A 10 5.22 -8.03 -4.94
CA ILE A 10 4.84 -9.26 -4.24
C ILE A 10 5.18 -9.06 -2.78
N TRP A 11 4.26 -9.37 -1.88
CA TRP A 11 4.53 -9.52 -0.46
C TRP A 11 4.51 -11.00 -0.09
N ASP A 12 5.54 -11.46 0.62
CA ASP A 12 5.57 -12.81 1.19
C ASP A 12 6.22 -12.75 2.57
N LYS A 13 5.47 -13.17 3.60
CA LYS A 13 5.93 -13.24 5.00
C LYS A 13 7.20 -14.10 5.19
N ASN A 14 7.45 -15.06 4.30
CA ASN A 14 8.61 -15.95 4.37
C ASN A 14 9.79 -15.43 3.54
N TYR A 15 9.55 -14.44 2.68
CA TYR A 15 10.61 -13.82 1.90
C TYR A 15 11.41 -12.85 2.76
N THR A 16 12.73 -13.00 2.73
CA THR A 16 13.65 -12.06 3.36
C THR A 16 14.72 -11.74 2.34
N GLY A 17 14.60 -10.57 1.68
CA GLY A 17 15.38 -10.17 0.50
C GLY A 17 16.80 -10.76 0.40
N CYS A 18 17.74 -10.26 1.20
CA CYS A 18 19.09 -10.83 1.26
C CYS A 18 19.50 -11.21 2.69
N ASP A 19 20.44 -12.15 2.77
CA ASP A 19 20.97 -12.69 4.03
C ASP A 19 21.73 -11.67 4.88
N ASN A 20 22.02 -10.48 4.33
CA ASN A 20 22.68 -9.41 5.07
C ASN A 20 21.67 -8.62 5.92
N LYS A 21 21.71 -8.87 7.23
CA LYS A 21 20.88 -8.21 8.27
C LYS A 21 20.92 -6.68 8.28
N ASN A 22 21.95 -6.08 7.69
CA ASN A 22 22.10 -4.63 7.62
C ASN A 22 21.74 -4.04 6.24
N CYS A 23 21.26 -4.85 5.29
CA CYS A 23 20.84 -4.36 3.99
C CYS A 23 19.46 -3.69 4.08
N LYS A 24 19.31 -2.50 3.48
CA LYS A 24 17.98 -1.88 3.24
C LYS A 24 17.05 -2.76 2.39
N CYS A 25 17.58 -3.77 1.71
CA CYS A 25 16.84 -4.75 0.94
C CYS A 25 16.27 -5.90 1.79
N GLN A 26 16.44 -5.87 3.12
CA GLN A 26 15.69 -6.75 4.02
C GLN A 26 14.24 -6.29 4.07
N SER A 27 13.45 -6.81 3.15
CA SER A 27 12.03 -6.55 3.04
C SER A 27 11.32 -7.84 2.64
N ASN A 28 10.07 -7.96 3.08
CA ASN A 28 9.15 -8.99 2.62
C ASN A 28 8.58 -8.69 1.22
N PHE A 29 8.93 -7.54 0.64
CA PHE A 29 8.47 -7.11 -0.66
C PHE A 29 9.49 -7.34 -1.78
N ILE A 30 8.98 -7.79 -2.93
CA ILE A 30 9.72 -7.87 -4.20
C ILE A 30 9.08 -6.90 -5.18
N TYR A 31 9.89 -6.06 -5.84
CA TYR A 31 9.42 -4.98 -6.71
C TYR A 31 9.88 -5.15 -8.16
N GLY A 32 9.19 -4.48 -9.09
CA GLY A 32 9.66 -4.23 -10.44
C GLY A 32 9.90 -5.51 -11.26
N GLU A 33 11.00 -5.54 -12.02
CA GLU A 33 11.31 -6.68 -12.89
C GLU A 33 11.59 -7.97 -12.12
N GLU A 34 12.13 -7.87 -10.90
CA GLU A 34 12.35 -9.06 -10.07
C GLU A 34 11.02 -9.75 -9.72
N ALA A 35 9.98 -8.97 -9.37
CA ALA A 35 8.65 -9.50 -9.09
C ALA A 35 8.06 -10.21 -10.32
N LYS A 36 8.33 -9.71 -11.52
CA LYS A 36 7.85 -10.33 -12.78
C LYS A 36 8.58 -11.63 -13.09
N ILE A 37 9.91 -11.66 -12.93
CA ILE A 37 10.74 -12.83 -13.24
C ILE A 37 10.47 -13.96 -12.26
N ARG A 38 10.32 -13.63 -10.98
CA ARG A 38 10.24 -14.61 -9.88
C ARG A 38 8.81 -14.99 -9.52
N LEU A 39 7.79 -14.47 -10.22
CA LEU A 39 6.39 -14.69 -9.88
C LEU A 39 6.03 -16.19 -9.74
N SER A 40 6.65 -17.06 -10.54
CA SER A 40 6.43 -18.51 -10.48
C SER A 40 7.08 -19.22 -9.28
N GLU A 41 7.94 -18.54 -8.52
CA GLU A 41 8.62 -19.10 -7.34
C GLU A 41 7.75 -19.03 -6.08
N PHE A 42 6.71 -18.19 -6.10
CA PHE A 42 5.84 -17.96 -4.94
C PHE A 42 4.65 -18.92 -4.92
N ASN A 43 4.21 -19.27 -3.72
CA ASN A 43 3.02 -20.09 -3.50
C ASN A 43 1.78 -19.20 -3.24
N ASN A 44 0.64 -19.82 -2.93
CA ASN A 44 -0.61 -19.11 -2.66
C ASN A 44 -0.63 -18.31 -1.34
N ASP A 45 0.43 -18.37 -0.52
CA ASP A 45 0.56 -17.55 0.69
C ASP A 45 1.12 -16.15 0.39
N ALA A 46 1.72 -15.96 -0.79
CA ALA A 46 2.20 -14.66 -1.24
C ALA A 46 1.05 -13.82 -1.81
N GLU A 47 1.15 -12.51 -1.63
CA GLU A 47 0.15 -11.55 -2.06
C GLU A 47 0.71 -10.67 -3.19
N ILE A 48 -0.08 -10.49 -4.26
CA ILE A 48 0.24 -9.54 -5.33
C ILE A 48 -0.45 -8.22 -4.99
N GLU A 49 0.33 -7.17 -4.87
CA GLU A 49 -0.15 -5.82 -4.58
C GLU A 49 0.02 -4.92 -5.81
N LEU A 50 -1.10 -4.46 -6.35
CA LEU A 50 -1.12 -3.73 -7.63
C LEU A 50 -0.81 -2.24 -7.42
N TRP A 51 -0.01 -1.66 -8.32
CA TRP A 51 0.18 -0.21 -8.34
C TRP A 51 -1.15 0.49 -8.69
N THR A 52 -1.49 1.52 -7.92
CA THR A 52 -2.74 2.27 -8.11
C THR A 52 -2.69 3.22 -9.33
N GLY A 53 -1.50 3.47 -9.88
CA GLY A 53 -1.26 4.50 -10.89
C GLY A 53 -0.95 5.89 -10.31
N TYR A 54 -0.99 6.06 -8.99
CA TYR A 54 -0.72 7.32 -8.30
C TYR A 54 0.60 7.29 -7.52
N PHE A 55 1.09 8.48 -7.18
CA PHE A 55 2.29 8.71 -6.39
C PHE A 55 1.96 9.52 -5.14
N ASP A 56 2.75 9.34 -4.09
CA ASP A 56 2.72 10.17 -2.89
C ASP A 56 3.55 11.45 -3.07
N LYS A 57 3.57 12.32 -2.04
CA LYS A 57 4.28 13.61 -2.05
C LYS A 57 5.79 13.52 -2.21
N ASN A 58 6.37 12.34 -2.02
CA ASN A 58 7.80 12.08 -2.21
C ASN A 58 8.10 11.41 -3.55
N GLY A 59 7.10 11.21 -4.41
CA GLY A 59 7.25 10.47 -5.66
C GLY A 59 7.29 8.94 -5.48
N THR A 60 6.85 8.44 -4.32
CA THR A 60 6.71 6.99 -4.06
C THR A 60 5.45 6.49 -4.72
N LYS A 61 5.52 5.38 -5.46
CA LYS A 61 4.34 4.71 -6.00
C LYS A 61 3.44 4.22 -4.87
N ILE A 62 2.13 4.41 -5.02
CA ILE A 62 1.14 3.93 -4.05
C ILE A 62 0.58 2.60 -4.56
N TYR A 63 0.77 1.53 -3.80
CA TYR A 63 0.32 0.18 -4.08
C TYR A 63 -0.90 -0.19 -3.23
N GLU A 64 -1.53 -1.30 -3.58
CA GLU A 64 -2.45 -2.00 -2.68
C GLU A 64 -1.80 -2.25 -1.31
N ASN A 65 -2.62 -2.25 -0.26
CA ASN A 65 -2.28 -2.41 1.15
C ASN A 65 -1.35 -1.33 1.75
N ASP A 66 -0.94 -0.31 0.98
CA ASP A 66 -0.25 0.86 1.53
C ASP A 66 -1.15 1.62 2.51
N ILE A 67 -0.51 2.18 3.55
CA ILE A 67 -1.09 3.11 4.50
C ILE A 67 -0.49 4.49 4.21
N LEU A 68 -1.37 5.44 3.90
CA LEU A 68 -1.00 6.83 3.65
C LEU A 68 -1.41 7.71 4.83
N GLU A 69 -0.64 8.76 5.06
CA GLU A 69 -0.96 9.85 5.98
C GLU A 69 -1.29 11.12 5.21
N TYR A 70 -2.34 11.82 5.64
CA TYR A 70 -2.61 13.21 5.26
C TYR A 70 -2.53 14.10 6.50
N GLU A 71 -1.32 14.64 6.73
CA GLU A 71 -0.96 15.44 7.92
C GLU A 71 -1.97 16.57 8.23
N PRO A 72 -2.47 17.38 7.26
CA PRO A 72 -3.41 18.46 7.55
C PRO A 72 -4.72 18.06 8.22
N LEU A 73 -5.18 16.82 8.04
CA LEU A 73 -6.40 16.30 8.67
C LEU A 73 -6.10 15.25 9.76
N GLU A 74 -4.83 14.93 9.99
CA GLU A 74 -4.40 13.81 10.84
C GLU A 74 -5.13 12.49 10.49
N GLU A 75 -5.40 12.28 9.19
CA GLU A 75 -6.10 11.11 8.68
C GLU A 75 -5.12 10.09 8.10
N LEU A 76 -5.48 8.82 8.27
CA LEU A 76 -4.81 7.69 7.63
C LEU A 76 -5.72 7.06 6.59
N TYR A 77 -5.13 6.62 5.48
CA TYR A 77 -5.83 5.99 4.37
C TYR A 77 -5.20 4.64 4.08
N HIS A 78 -5.99 3.58 4.15
CA HIS A 78 -5.56 2.25 3.75
C HIS A 78 -6.07 1.97 2.34
N ILE A 79 -5.15 1.74 1.40
CA ILE A 79 -5.47 1.33 0.04
C ILE A 79 -5.80 -0.16 0.07
N THR A 80 -6.99 -0.54 -0.32
CA THR A 80 -7.42 -1.95 -0.29
C THR A 80 -8.27 -2.27 -1.51
N ARG A 81 -8.83 -3.48 -1.54
CA ARG A 81 -9.80 -3.90 -2.55
C ARG A 81 -11.12 -4.30 -1.91
N ASP A 82 -12.21 -4.03 -2.61
CA ASP A 82 -13.49 -4.60 -2.24
C ASP A 82 -13.49 -6.12 -2.53
N ASN A 83 -14.20 -6.89 -1.70
CA ASN A 83 -14.20 -8.34 -1.82
C ASN A 83 -15.01 -8.89 -3.00
N THR A 84 -15.94 -8.09 -3.55
CA THR A 84 -16.92 -8.55 -4.54
C THR A 84 -16.42 -8.34 -5.95
N TYR A 85 -15.97 -7.13 -6.28
CA TYR A 85 -15.52 -6.70 -7.61
C TYR A 85 -14.01 -6.60 -7.72
N LYS A 86 -13.29 -6.73 -6.59
CA LYS A 86 -11.83 -6.59 -6.52
C LYS A 86 -11.35 -5.25 -7.09
N MET A 87 -12.16 -4.21 -6.94
CA MET A 87 -11.81 -2.83 -7.30
C MET A 87 -11.10 -2.16 -6.13
N PHE A 88 -10.20 -1.23 -6.45
CA PHE A 88 -9.57 -0.40 -5.44
C PHE A 88 -10.59 0.38 -4.62
N LYS A 89 -10.35 0.41 -3.32
CA LYS A 89 -11.13 1.08 -2.30
C LYS A 89 -10.18 1.71 -1.31
N ILE A 90 -10.60 2.80 -0.68
CA ILE A 90 -9.85 3.44 0.38
C ILE A 90 -10.66 3.39 1.67
N GLU A 91 -10.04 2.89 2.72
CA GLU A 91 -10.58 2.98 4.07
C GLU A 91 -9.96 4.19 4.77
N ILE A 92 -10.79 5.06 5.33
CA ILE A 92 -10.34 6.28 6.02
C ILE A 92 -10.37 6.06 7.52
N PHE A 93 -9.30 6.41 8.20
CA PHE A 93 -9.16 6.37 9.64
C PHE A 93 -8.87 7.77 10.19
N SER A 94 -9.53 8.13 11.28
CA SER A 94 -9.34 9.41 11.97
C SER A 94 -9.13 9.17 13.46
N LYS A 95 -8.61 10.19 14.16
CA LYS A 95 -8.49 10.19 15.61
C LYS A 95 -9.65 10.94 16.25
N ASN A 96 -10.18 10.41 17.35
CA ASN A 96 -11.14 11.14 18.18
C ASN A 96 -10.40 12.05 19.19
N PHE A 97 -11.15 12.79 20.02
CA PHE A 97 -10.59 13.68 21.05
C PHE A 97 -9.66 13.00 22.07
N ASN A 98 -9.72 11.67 22.19
CA ASN A 98 -8.85 10.87 23.07
C ASN A 98 -7.68 10.23 22.31
N ASN A 99 -7.37 10.70 21.10
CA ASN A 99 -6.37 10.14 20.18
C ASN A 99 -6.61 8.67 19.79
N LYS A 100 -7.80 8.13 20.03
CA LYS A 100 -8.14 6.77 19.62
C LYS A 100 -8.52 6.77 18.14
N ILE A 101 -7.87 5.89 17.38
CA ILE A 101 -8.13 5.70 15.97
C ILE A 101 -9.47 4.98 15.77
N TYR A 102 -10.24 5.42 14.78
CA TYR A 102 -11.46 4.76 14.35
C TYR A 102 -11.61 4.83 12.84
N LYS A 103 -12.19 3.79 12.25
CA LYS A 103 -12.53 3.74 10.82
C LYS A 103 -13.79 4.59 10.55
N ARG A 104 -13.72 5.48 9.58
CA ARG A 104 -14.88 6.26 9.10
C ARG A 104 -15.81 5.36 8.27
N LYS A 105 -17.08 5.74 8.18
CA LYS A 105 -18.06 5.04 7.33
C LYS A 105 -17.86 5.27 5.83
N ALA A 106 -17.21 6.37 5.45
CA ALA A 106 -16.96 6.71 4.07
C ALA A 106 -15.81 5.85 3.52
N GLU A 107 -16.03 5.26 2.35
CA GLU A 107 -15.07 4.37 1.70
C GLU A 107 -14.96 4.74 0.21
N PRO A 108 -14.24 5.83 -0.12
CA PRO A 108 -14.16 6.29 -1.50
C PRO A 108 -13.34 5.33 -2.37
N ASP A 109 -13.55 5.41 -3.67
CA ASP A 109 -12.71 4.72 -4.64
C ASP A 109 -11.35 5.42 -4.83
N ILE A 110 -10.49 4.84 -5.67
CA ILE A 110 -9.12 5.31 -5.89
C ILE A 110 -9.02 6.71 -6.51
N SER A 111 -10.07 7.22 -7.14
CA SER A 111 -10.09 8.58 -7.70
C SER A 111 -9.93 9.66 -6.62
N PHE A 112 -10.16 9.30 -5.35
CA PHE A 112 -9.85 10.14 -4.19
C PHE A 112 -8.40 10.63 -4.19
N LEU A 113 -7.43 9.77 -4.56
CA LEU A 113 -6.01 10.16 -4.61
C LEU A 113 -5.77 11.29 -5.61
N LYS A 114 -6.49 11.29 -6.73
CA LYS A 114 -6.45 12.37 -7.72
C LYS A 114 -7.09 13.66 -7.18
N VAL A 115 -8.28 13.55 -6.59
CA VAL A 115 -9.04 14.71 -6.08
C VAL A 115 -8.25 15.43 -4.99
N PHE A 116 -7.63 14.67 -4.09
CA PHE A 116 -6.84 15.19 -2.98
C PHE A 116 -5.36 15.38 -3.31
N LYS A 117 -4.95 15.18 -4.57
CA LYS A 117 -3.58 15.38 -5.06
C LYS A 117 -2.56 14.67 -4.17
N SER A 118 -2.64 13.34 -4.13
CA SER A 118 -1.76 12.50 -3.31
C SER A 118 -0.28 12.85 -3.48
N GLU A 119 0.10 13.25 -4.70
CA GLU A 119 1.46 13.66 -5.08
C GLU A 119 1.93 14.99 -4.45
N LYS A 120 1.06 15.67 -3.71
CA LYS A 120 1.39 16.91 -2.97
C LYS A 120 1.11 16.79 -1.49
N ASN A 121 0.11 16.00 -1.13
CA ASN A 121 -0.55 16.09 0.15
C ASN A 121 -0.37 14.84 1.01
N MET A 122 -0.19 13.67 0.40
CA MET A 122 -0.19 12.40 1.12
C MET A 122 1.19 11.76 1.12
N LYS A 123 1.49 10.98 2.15
CA LYS A 123 2.75 10.25 2.26
C LYS A 123 2.47 8.79 2.54
N VAL A 124 3.12 7.86 1.84
CA VAL A 124 3.12 6.46 2.25
C VAL A 124 3.95 6.33 3.52
N ILE A 125 3.34 5.83 4.60
CA ILE A 125 3.98 5.69 5.92
C ILE A 125 4.16 4.23 6.36
N GLY A 126 3.60 3.29 5.61
CA GLY A 126 3.71 1.87 5.90
C GLY A 126 2.81 1.04 4.99
N ASN A 127 2.71 -0.25 5.29
CA ASN A 127 1.80 -1.19 4.64
C ASN A 127 1.11 -2.06 5.72
N ILE A 128 -0.11 -2.54 5.45
CA ILE A 128 -0.89 -3.30 6.43
C ILE A 128 -0.17 -4.55 6.99
N HIS A 129 0.69 -5.19 6.20
CA HIS A 129 1.40 -6.40 6.60
C HIS A 129 2.52 -6.13 7.62
N GLU A 130 3.18 -4.98 7.52
CA GLU A 130 4.29 -4.59 8.39
C GLU A 130 3.88 -3.59 9.49
N ASN A 131 2.78 -2.86 9.27
CA ASN A 131 2.38 -1.70 10.09
C ASN A 131 0.89 -1.67 10.46
N ALA A 132 0.26 -2.83 10.64
CA ALA A 132 -1.15 -2.94 11.02
C ALA A 132 -1.51 -2.16 12.31
N GLU A 133 -0.55 -1.96 13.21
CA GLU A 133 -0.70 -1.21 14.45
C GLU A 133 -0.99 0.28 14.23
N LEU A 134 -0.63 0.85 13.08
CA LEU A 134 -0.94 2.24 12.73
C LEU A 134 -2.45 2.51 12.65
N LEU A 135 -3.28 1.47 12.52
CA LEU A 135 -4.73 1.58 12.34
C LEU A 135 -5.54 1.09 13.56
N LYS A 136 -4.90 0.83 14.70
CA LYS A 136 -5.51 0.22 15.90
C LYS A 136 -5.70 1.18 17.08
#